data_AF-A0A2V8I5V4-F1
#
_entry.id   AF-A0A2V8I5V4-F1
#
_cell.length_a   1.000
_cell.length_b   1.000
_cell.length_c   1.000
_cell.angle_alpha   90.00
_cell.angle_beta   90.00
_cell.angle_gamma   90.00
#
_symmetry.space_group_name_H-M   'P 1'
#
loop_
_entity.id
_entity.type
_entity.pdbx_description
1 polymer ?
#
loop_
_entity_poly.entity_id
_entity_poly.type
_entity_poly.pdbx_seq_one_letter_code
_entity_poly.pdbx_strand_id
1 'polypeptide(L)'
;MLAPARASSTFVFSTIDVPGATLTNAQGINHQGDVVGTFNDAAGQQHGFLRSGAQYRLVDAPDARATFPRGLNDAGDIVGTYQRQGEAIGVLHGFVLTRRGGLHTVDYPGHLNTIAQRILDDGTILGCYHDTDTSGTMHAMMFRRGFSAMPMAMSMNNG
;
A
#
# COMPACT_ATOMS: atom_id res chain seq x y z
N MET A 1 -13.71 -49.93 10.02
CA MET A 1 -14.22 -48.63 9.52
C MET A 1 -13.03 -47.81 9.04
N LEU A 2 -12.95 -47.51 7.74
CA LEU A 2 -11.96 -46.58 7.17
C LEU A 2 -12.56 -45.17 7.20
N ALA A 3 -11.82 -44.18 7.68
CA ALA A 3 -12.23 -42.77 7.66
C ALA A 3 -12.27 -42.23 6.21
N PRO A 4 -13.18 -41.31 5.86
CA PRO A 4 -13.24 -40.78 4.51
C PRO A 4 -12.00 -39.91 4.22
N ALA A 5 -11.46 -40.04 3.01
CA ALA A 5 -10.41 -39.19 2.50
C ALA A 5 -10.90 -37.74 2.43
N ARG A 6 -10.09 -36.79 2.92
CA ARG A 6 -10.39 -35.36 2.81
C ARG A 6 -10.45 -34.97 1.32
N ALA A 7 -11.50 -34.24 0.94
CA ALA A 7 -11.64 -33.69 -0.41
C ALA A 7 -10.43 -32.82 -0.76
N SER A 8 -9.89 -33.02 -1.97
CA SER A 8 -8.84 -32.17 -2.53
C SER A 8 -9.41 -30.79 -2.83
N SER A 9 -8.81 -29.73 -2.29
CA SER A 9 -9.17 -28.36 -2.65
C SER A 9 -8.61 -28.03 -4.03
N THR A 10 -9.48 -27.78 -5.01
CA THR A 10 -9.08 -27.22 -6.31
C THR A 10 -8.83 -25.73 -6.15
N PHE A 11 -7.61 -25.29 -6.48
CA PHE A 11 -7.30 -23.86 -6.56
C PHE A 11 -7.74 -23.29 -7.91
N VAL A 12 -8.39 -22.13 -7.87
CA VAL A 12 -8.74 -21.35 -9.06
C VAL A 12 -7.89 -20.09 -9.05
N PHE A 13 -7.17 -19.85 -10.14
CA PHE A 13 -6.38 -18.64 -10.33
C PHE A 13 -7.16 -17.64 -11.19
N SER A 14 -7.07 -16.36 -10.83
CA SER A 14 -7.64 -15.25 -11.59
C SER A 14 -6.58 -14.17 -11.76
N THR A 15 -6.56 -13.52 -12.92
CA THR A 15 -5.68 -12.38 -13.15
C THR A 15 -6.32 -11.09 -12.65
N ILE A 16 -5.47 -10.11 -12.31
CA ILE A 16 -5.86 -8.73 -12.02
C ILE A 16 -5.12 -7.89 -13.05
N ASP A 17 -5.83 -7.58 -14.13
CA ASP A 17 -5.30 -6.79 -15.23
C ASP A 17 -6.10 -5.48 -15.28
N VAL A 18 -5.44 -4.37 -14.96
CA VAL A 18 -6.06 -3.04 -15.10
C VAL A 18 -6.22 -2.76 -16.61
N PRO A 19 -7.44 -2.43 -17.10
CA PRO A 19 -7.65 -2.18 -18.52
C PRO A 19 -6.75 -1.06 -19.06
N GLY A 20 -6.05 -1.34 -20.17
CA GLY A 20 -5.14 -0.38 -20.82
C GLY A 20 -3.77 -0.21 -20.13
N ALA A 21 -3.51 -0.94 -19.04
CA ALA A 21 -2.21 -0.92 -18.39
C ALA A 21 -1.15 -1.72 -19.17
N THR A 22 0.09 -1.24 -19.12
CA THR A 22 1.26 -1.96 -19.65
C THR A 22 1.87 -2.89 -18.60
N LEU A 23 1.60 -2.63 -17.32
CA LEU A 23 2.03 -3.45 -16.18
C LEU A 23 0.99 -3.29 -15.06
N THR A 24 0.59 -4.39 -14.42
CA THR A 24 -0.23 -4.37 -13.20
C THR A 24 0.49 -5.14 -12.08
N ASN A 25 0.50 -4.59 -10.88
CA ASN A 25 1.09 -5.21 -9.69
C ASN A 25 0.14 -5.05 -8.49
N ALA A 26 -0.43 -6.15 -8.01
CA ALA A 26 -1.26 -6.19 -6.81
C ALA A 26 -0.39 -6.23 -5.54
N GLN A 27 -0.70 -5.41 -4.54
CA GLN A 27 0.11 -5.27 -3.32
C GLN A 27 -0.62 -5.64 -2.03
N GLY A 28 -1.92 -5.32 -1.92
CA GLY A 28 -2.70 -5.58 -0.70
C GLY A 28 -4.09 -6.12 -1.02
N ILE A 29 -4.62 -6.97 -0.15
CA ILE A 29 -5.97 -7.53 -0.24
C ILE A 29 -6.64 -7.54 1.15
N ASN A 30 -7.95 -7.28 1.22
CA ASN A 30 -8.73 -7.38 2.46
C ASN A 30 -9.68 -8.59 2.46
N HIS A 31 -10.41 -8.81 3.55
CA HIS A 31 -11.31 -9.96 3.69
C HIS A 31 -12.50 -9.90 2.72
N GLN A 32 -12.87 -8.71 2.21
CA GLN A 32 -13.89 -8.56 1.18
C GLN A 32 -13.39 -8.94 -0.23
N GLY A 33 -12.08 -9.18 -0.39
CA GLY A 33 -11.46 -9.44 -1.68
C GLY A 33 -11.19 -8.18 -2.51
N ASP A 34 -11.29 -7.00 -1.89
CA ASP A 34 -10.82 -5.76 -2.51
C ASP A 34 -9.29 -5.80 -2.57
N VAL A 35 -8.73 -5.34 -3.70
CA VAL A 35 -7.29 -5.38 -3.94
C VAL A 35 -6.78 -3.98 -4.25
N VAL A 36 -5.69 -3.58 -3.62
CA VAL A 36 -4.94 -2.38 -4.00
C VAL A 36 -3.61 -2.75 -4.64
N GLY A 37 -3.11 -1.87 -5.48
CA GLY A 37 -1.80 -2.01 -6.07
C GLY A 37 -1.46 -0.86 -7.01
N THR A 38 -0.53 -1.13 -7.91
CA THR A 38 -0.08 -0.15 -8.91
C THR A 38 -0.24 -0.68 -10.32
N PHE A 39 -0.40 0.23 -11.27
CA PHE A 39 -0.29 -0.08 -12.69
C PHE A 39 0.45 1.03 -13.42
N ASN A 40 1.04 0.69 -14.57
CA ASN A 40 1.60 1.68 -15.49
C ASN A 40 0.61 1.87 -16.65
N ASP A 41 0.29 3.11 -16.98
CA ASP A 41 -0.52 3.41 -18.16
C ASP A 41 0.30 3.24 -19.47
N ALA A 42 -0.33 3.56 -20.60
CA ALA A 42 0.32 3.49 -21.91
C ALA A 42 1.43 4.54 -22.11
N ALA A 43 1.43 5.62 -21.33
CA ALA A 43 2.49 6.64 -21.33
C ALA A 43 3.66 6.28 -20.40
N GLY A 44 3.56 5.16 -19.66
CA GLY A 44 4.55 4.75 -18.67
C GLY A 44 4.41 5.45 -17.33
N GLN A 45 3.33 6.19 -17.11
CA GLN A 45 3.02 6.83 -15.85
C GLN A 45 2.50 5.79 -14.85
N GLN A 46 3.07 5.79 -13.64
CA GLN A 46 2.67 4.89 -12.57
C GLN A 46 1.50 5.47 -11.77
N HIS A 47 0.47 4.64 -11.59
CA HIS A 47 -0.77 4.96 -10.90
C HIS A 47 -1.07 3.94 -9.80
N GLY A 48 -1.84 4.36 -8.81
CA GLY A 48 -2.46 3.49 -7.81
C GLY A 48 -3.86 3.03 -8.23
N PHE A 49 -4.23 1.78 -7.94
CA PHE A 49 -5.60 1.28 -8.14
C PHE A 49 -6.19 0.65 -6.89
N LEU A 50 -7.52 0.68 -6.81
CA LEU A 50 -8.36 -0.18 -5.98
C LEU A 50 -9.26 -0.99 -6.92
N ARG A 51 -9.28 -2.30 -6.75
CA ARG A 51 -10.22 -3.22 -7.40
C ARG A 51 -11.24 -3.69 -6.38
N SER A 52 -12.52 -3.52 -6.69
CA SER A 52 -13.65 -4.05 -5.92
C SER A 52 -14.55 -4.86 -6.85
N GLY A 53 -14.52 -6.19 -6.73
CA GLY A 53 -15.16 -7.09 -7.69
C GLY A 53 -14.57 -6.90 -9.10
N ALA A 54 -15.40 -6.53 -10.07
CA ALA A 54 -14.96 -6.27 -11.45
C ALA A 54 -14.57 -4.80 -11.72
N GLN A 55 -14.75 -3.92 -10.74
CA GLN A 55 -14.55 -2.47 -10.92
C GLN A 55 -13.15 -2.06 -10.46
N TYR A 56 -12.55 -1.12 -11.19
CA TYR A 56 -11.28 -0.48 -10.85
C TYR A 56 -11.50 1.02 -10.61
N ARG A 57 -10.78 1.57 -9.64
CA ARG A 57 -10.77 3.00 -9.31
C ARG A 57 -9.34 3.47 -9.08
N LEU A 58 -9.02 4.69 -9.53
CA LEU A 58 -7.75 5.35 -9.25
C LEU A 58 -7.62 5.71 -7.76
N VAL A 59 -6.40 5.57 -7.27
CA VAL A 59 -6.01 5.86 -5.87
C VAL A 59 -4.90 6.91 -5.84
N ASP A 60 -4.72 7.66 -6.94
CA ASP A 60 -3.64 8.63 -7.04
C ASP A 60 -3.79 9.76 -6.01
N ALA A 61 -2.67 10.10 -5.38
CA ALA A 61 -2.59 11.27 -4.54
C ALA A 61 -2.65 12.54 -5.41
N PRO A 62 -3.31 13.62 -4.93
CA PRO A 62 -3.35 14.89 -5.65
C PRO A 62 -1.94 15.39 -5.99
N ASP A 63 -1.75 15.84 -7.23
CA ASP A 63 -0.48 16.38 -7.76
C ASP A 63 0.72 15.44 -7.62
N ALA A 64 0.48 14.13 -7.48
CA ALA A 64 1.54 13.14 -7.37
C ALA A 64 2.14 12.82 -8.74
N ARG A 65 3.47 12.65 -8.76
CA ARG A 65 4.19 12.05 -9.87
C ARG A 65 4.04 10.53 -9.90
N ALA A 66 3.82 9.88 -8.76
CA ALA A 66 3.57 8.45 -8.68
C ALA A 66 2.88 8.12 -7.37
N THR A 67 1.95 7.17 -7.39
CA THR A 67 1.25 6.69 -6.19
C THR A 67 1.37 5.18 -6.07
N PHE A 68 1.70 4.72 -4.87
CA PHE A 68 1.97 3.33 -4.53
C PHE A 68 1.11 2.89 -3.33
N PRO A 69 -0.16 2.53 -3.55
CA PRO A 69 -0.98 1.87 -2.54
C PRO A 69 -0.39 0.53 -2.16
N ARG A 70 -0.16 0.30 -0.86
CA ARG A 70 0.52 -0.90 -0.33
C ARG A 70 -0.40 -1.79 0.49
N GLY A 71 -1.27 -1.19 1.30
CA GLY A 71 -2.14 -1.92 2.21
C GLY A 71 -3.53 -1.31 2.27
N LEU A 72 -4.51 -2.14 2.63
CA LEU A 72 -5.87 -1.72 2.91
C LEU A 72 -6.44 -2.53 4.08
N ASN A 73 -7.36 -1.96 4.84
CA ASN A 73 -8.08 -2.67 5.90
C ASN A 73 -9.50 -3.06 5.46
N ASP A 74 -10.23 -3.79 6.32
CA ASP A 74 -11.59 -4.24 6.01
C ASP A 74 -12.61 -3.09 6.01
N ALA A 75 -12.26 -1.97 6.65
CA ALA A 75 -13.03 -0.73 6.56
C ALA A 75 -12.86 -0.01 5.21
N GLY A 76 -11.93 -0.46 4.35
CA GLY A 76 -11.66 0.10 3.03
C GLY A 76 -10.77 1.35 3.05
N ASP A 77 -10.10 1.64 4.16
CA ASP A 77 -9.04 2.64 4.21
C ASP A 77 -7.76 2.05 3.61
N ILE A 78 -7.03 2.87 2.86
CA ILE A 78 -5.86 2.48 2.08
C ILE A 78 -4.66 3.25 2.59
N VAL A 79 -3.52 2.60 2.73
CA VAL A 79 -2.23 3.24 2.99
C VAL A 79 -1.22 2.93 1.91
N GLY A 80 -0.23 3.80 1.79
CA GLY A 80 0.85 3.61 0.85
C GLY A 80 1.82 4.77 0.86
N THR A 81 2.52 4.90 -0.25
CA THR A 81 3.43 6.02 -0.49
C THR A 81 3.10 6.76 -1.77
N TYR A 82 3.47 8.03 -1.85
CA TYR A 82 3.43 8.78 -3.08
C TYR A 82 4.67 9.67 -3.20
N GLN A 83 4.99 10.06 -4.42
CA GLN A 83 6.02 11.05 -4.71
C GLN A 83 5.35 12.26 -5.37
N ARG A 84 5.69 13.48 -4.93
CA ARG A 84 5.10 14.70 -5.51
C ARG A 84 5.82 15.06 -6.80
N GLN A 85 5.17 15.87 -7.63
CA GLN A 85 5.83 16.47 -8.79
C GLN A 85 7.00 17.37 -8.36
N GLY A 86 8.08 17.34 -9.14
CA GLY A 86 9.27 18.16 -8.91
C GLY A 86 10.25 17.65 -7.84
N GLU A 87 9.86 16.65 -7.05
CA GLU A 87 10.76 16.04 -6.05
C GLU A 87 11.80 15.12 -6.70
N ALA A 88 12.98 15.04 -6.07
CA ALA A 88 13.99 14.06 -6.45
C ALA A 88 13.43 12.63 -6.39
N ILE A 89 13.88 11.76 -7.29
CA ILE A 89 13.47 10.34 -7.30
C ILE A 89 13.82 9.73 -5.94
N GLY A 90 12.85 9.03 -5.33
CA GLY A 90 13.06 8.34 -4.05
C GLY A 90 12.66 9.14 -2.81
N VAL A 91 12.23 10.40 -2.97
CA VAL A 91 11.49 11.14 -1.94
C VAL A 91 10.05 10.61 -1.90
N LEU A 92 9.67 9.99 -0.79
CA LEU A 92 8.43 9.27 -0.61
C LEU A 92 7.70 9.75 0.64
N HIS A 93 6.46 10.17 0.43
CA HIS A 93 5.53 10.55 1.47
C HIS A 93 4.59 9.40 1.79
N GLY A 94 4.35 9.14 3.07
CA GLY A 94 3.33 8.19 3.47
C GLY A 94 1.94 8.81 3.26
N PHE A 95 0.93 7.98 3.03
CA PHE A 95 -0.45 8.46 3.03
C PHE A 95 -1.42 7.45 3.65
N VAL A 96 -2.56 7.99 4.10
CA VAL A 96 -3.80 7.24 4.31
C VAL A 96 -4.91 7.87 3.48
N LEU A 97 -5.59 7.08 2.66
CA LEU A 97 -6.80 7.44 1.94
C LEU A 97 -7.98 6.78 2.63
N THR A 98 -8.89 7.58 3.18
CA THR A 98 -10.07 7.04 3.86
C THR A 98 -11.12 6.54 2.86
N ARG A 99 -11.92 5.54 3.25
CA ARG A 99 -13.03 5.03 2.42
C ARG A 99 -14.02 6.14 2.01
N ARG A 100 -14.20 7.15 2.86
CA ARG A 100 -15.13 8.27 2.61
C ARG A 100 -14.59 9.29 1.60
N GLY A 101 -13.37 9.11 1.12
CA GLY A 101 -12.65 10.10 0.35
C GLY A 101 -11.93 11.08 1.27
N GLY A 102 -10.66 11.33 0.97
CA GLY A 102 -9.78 12.15 1.79
C GLY A 102 -8.44 11.47 1.97
N LEU A 103 -7.43 12.01 1.29
CA LEU A 103 -6.04 11.59 1.47
C LEU A 103 -5.39 12.49 2.51
N HIS A 104 -4.76 11.86 3.49
CA HIS A 104 -3.96 12.52 4.50
C HIS A 104 -2.52 12.04 4.38
N THR A 105 -1.59 12.97 4.25
CA THR A 105 -0.17 12.68 4.30
C THR A 105 0.21 12.20 5.70
N VAL A 106 1.03 11.15 5.75
CA VAL A 106 1.59 10.56 6.96
C VAL A 106 3.11 10.64 6.81
N ASP A 107 3.68 11.76 7.22
CA ASP A 107 5.12 11.98 7.22
C ASP A 107 5.64 11.95 8.67
N TYR A 108 6.64 11.11 8.90
CA TYR A 108 7.36 11.07 10.16
C TYR A 108 8.17 12.36 10.31
N PRO A 109 7.97 13.16 11.39
CA PRO A 109 8.56 14.48 11.50
C PRO A 109 10.10 14.47 11.43
N GLY A 110 10.67 15.35 10.61
CA GLY A 110 12.12 15.53 10.50
C GLY A 110 12.87 14.48 9.68
N HIS A 111 12.15 13.58 8.99
CA HIS A 111 12.74 12.48 8.23
C HIS A 111 12.38 12.60 6.75
N LEU A 112 13.28 12.10 5.88
CA LEU A 112 13.15 12.25 4.44
C LEU A 112 11.97 11.45 3.87
N ASN A 113 11.86 10.19 4.28
CA ASN A 113 10.88 9.26 3.73
C ASN A 113 10.02 8.65 4.82
N THR A 114 8.74 8.49 4.52
CA THR A 114 7.82 7.66 5.29
C THR A 114 7.12 6.68 4.38
N ILE A 115 7.26 5.38 4.70
CA ILE A 115 6.68 4.30 3.93
C ILE A 115 5.61 3.63 4.77
N ALA A 116 4.35 4.05 4.60
CA ALA A 116 3.22 3.37 5.20
C ALA A 116 2.91 2.09 4.41
N GLN A 117 3.01 0.93 5.07
CA GLN A 117 2.92 -0.38 4.41
C GLN A 117 1.60 -1.08 4.72
N ARG A 118 1.14 -1.01 5.97
CA ARG A 118 -0.05 -1.72 6.43
C ARG A 118 -0.93 -0.82 7.28
N ILE A 119 -2.22 -1.04 7.21
CA ILE A 119 -3.23 -0.45 8.08
C ILE A 119 -4.07 -1.55 8.70
N LEU A 120 -4.31 -1.45 10.01
CA LEU A 120 -5.19 -2.35 10.75
C LEU A 120 -6.61 -1.78 10.80
N ASP A 121 -7.60 -2.61 11.13
CA ASP A 121 -9.01 -2.17 11.21
C ASP A 121 -9.26 -1.12 12.29
N ASP A 122 -8.38 -1.05 13.30
CA ASP A 122 -8.45 -0.03 14.34
C ASP A 122 -7.79 1.32 13.93
N GLY A 123 -7.37 1.43 12.67
CA GLY A 123 -6.73 2.61 12.10
C GLY A 123 -5.24 2.74 12.38
N THR A 124 -4.63 1.76 13.05
CA THR A 124 -3.16 1.73 13.25
C THR A 124 -2.45 1.53 11.92
N ILE A 125 -1.49 2.42 11.63
CA ILE A 125 -0.61 2.30 10.46
C ILE A 125 0.75 1.76 10.90
N LEU A 126 1.25 0.77 10.18
CA LEU A 126 2.59 0.18 10.35
C LEU A 126 3.42 0.45 9.10
N GLY A 127 4.70 0.73 9.29
CA GLY A 127 5.59 1.11 8.20
C GLY A 127 7.01 1.36 8.66
N CYS A 128 7.75 2.11 7.86
CA CYS A 128 9.06 2.62 8.23
C CYS A 128 9.24 4.09 7.87
N TYR A 129 10.22 4.73 8.51
CA TYR A 129 10.76 6.00 8.07
C TYR A 129 12.27 5.86 7.83
N HIS A 130 12.81 6.80 7.08
CA HIS A 130 14.22 6.83 6.70
C HIS A 130 14.78 8.25 6.87
N ASP A 131 16.03 8.34 7.33
CA ASP A 131 16.65 9.61 7.74
C ASP A 131 17.12 10.41 6.53
N THR A 132 17.93 9.78 5.66
CA THR A 132 18.65 10.47 4.57
C THR A 132 18.55 9.78 3.20
N ASP A 133 17.90 8.62 3.11
CA ASP A 133 17.77 7.83 1.89
C ASP A 133 16.48 6.99 1.91
N THR A 134 16.30 6.08 0.95
CA THR A 134 15.16 5.14 0.91
C THR A 134 15.57 3.71 1.30
N SER A 135 16.83 3.46 1.69
CA SER A 135 17.33 2.08 1.86
C SER A 135 18.48 1.89 2.85
N GLY A 136 19.35 2.89 3.06
CA GLY A 136 20.51 2.82 3.96
C GLY A 136 20.18 3.14 5.43
N THR A 137 19.08 3.84 5.69
CA THR A 137 18.54 4.07 7.05
C THR A 137 17.10 3.59 7.08
N MET A 138 16.73 2.64 7.95
CA MET A 138 15.35 2.14 8.02
C MET A 138 14.94 1.95 9.48
N HIS A 139 13.89 2.65 9.89
CA HIS A 139 13.37 2.60 11.25
C HIS A 139 11.90 2.24 11.22
N ALA A 140 11.50 1.24 11.99
CA ALA A 140 10.10 0.86 12.08
C ALA A 140 9.27 1.95 12.76
N MET A 141 8.08 2.19 12.22
CA MET A 141 7.11 3.11 12.80
C MET A 141 5.75 2.46 13.02
N MET A 142 5.06 2.96 14.05
CA MET A 142 3.63 2.85 14.24
C MET A 142 3.02 4.25 14.30
N PHE A 143 1.90 4.44 13.62
CA PHE A 143 1.10 5.66 13.73
C PHE A 143 -0.33 5.33 14.16
N ARG A 144 -0.76 5.89 15.30
CA ARG A 144 -2.13 5.82 15.80
C ARG A 144 -2.41 7.05 16.67
N ARG A 145 -2.89 8.14 16.05
CA ARG A 145 -3.04 9.48 16.67
C ARG A 145 -1.71 10.14 17.08
N GLY A 146 -0.62 9.73 16.45
CA GLY A 146 0.75 10.13 16.77
C GLY A 146 1.72 9.02 16.40
N PHE A 147 2.99 9.39 16.20
CA PHE A 147 4.04 8.44 15.87
C PHE A 147 4.65 7.81 17.12
N SER A 148 5.02 6.54 17.00
CA SER A 148 5.91 5.85 17.92
C SER A 148 6.93 5.07 17.11
N ALA A 149 8.22 5.38 17.30
CA ALA A 149 9.30 4.56 16.77
C ALA A 149 9.40 3.29 17.61
N MET A 150 9.58 2.14 16.95
CA MET A 150 9.90 0.91 17.66
C MET A 150 11.43 0.75 17.68
N PRO A 151 12.11 0.73 18.84
CA PRO A 151 13.57 0.80 18.94
C PRO A 151 14.31 -0.49 18.56
N MET A 152 13.74 -1.31 17.66
CA MET A 152 14.33 -2.58 17.24
C MET A 152 14.61 -2.59 15.75
N ALA A 153 15.76 -3.17 15.37
CA ALA A 153 16.06 -3.53 13.99
C ALA A 153 15.08 -4.63 13.54
N MET A 154 13.90 -4.21 13.07
CA MET A 154 12.96 -5.11 12.42
C MET A 154 13.25 -5.11 10.92
N SER A 155 13.50 -6.28 10.34
CA SER A 155 13.36 -6.42 8.89
C SER A 155 11.87 -6.40 8.55
N MET A 156 11.47 -5.51 7.65
CA MET A 156 10.12 -5.53 7.12
C MET A 156 10.08 -6.56 5.99
N ASN A 157 9.35 -7.66 6.21
CA ASN A 157 9.00 -8.58 5.14
C ASN A 157 7.75 -8.03 4.44
N ASN A 158 7.77 -7.97 3.10
CA ASN A 158 6.66 -7.47 2.27
C ASN A 158 5.51 -8.49 2.14
N GLY A 159 5.24 -9.32 3.15
CA GLY A 159 4.26 -10.42 3.06
C GLY A 159 3.61 -10.76 4.38
#